data_AF-A0A1T4M3S7-F1
#
_entry.id   AF-A0A1T4M3S7-F1
#
_cell.length_a   1.000
_cell.length_b   1.000
_cell.length_c   1.000
_cell.angle_alpha   90.00
_cell.angle_beta   90.00
_cell.angle_gamma   90.00
#
_symmetry.space_group_name_H-M   'P 1'
#
loop_
_entity.id
_entity.type
_entity.pdbx_description
1 polymer ?
#
loop_
_entity_poly.entity_id
_entity_poly.type
_entity_poly.pdbx_seq_one_letter_code
_entity_poly.pdbx_strand_id
1 'polypeptide(L)'
;MRLWHKDLIDVLPRQQLLAQWRELCSIYSKEDRHILINFIYDYPPNHFYTYSLLVIDEMRKRGYKISESSYKRFTDYFQNRKFKKINIQTLYNNKMNDRYLYQCYHNLQEKYDCNSIKEFEWALIENKLKEKITVTEK
;
A
#
# COMPACT_ATOMS: atom_id res chain seq x y z
N MET A 1 -1.76 -4.67 -11.54
CA MET A 1 -2.00 -4.75 -10.07
C MET A 1 -2.45 -3.36 -9.61
N ARG A 2 -2.52 -3.04 -8.31
CA ARG A 2 -2.76 -1.65 -7.85
C ARG A 2 -1.90 -1.36 -6.63
N LEU A 3 -1.70 -0.08 -6.32
CA LEU A 3 -1.31 0.30 -4.97
C LEU A 3 -2.55 0.29 -4.07
N TRP A 4 -2.46 -0.35 -2.91
CA TRP A 4 -3.52 -0.28 -1.91
C TRP A 4 -3.55 1.09 -1.24
N HIS A 5 -4.72 1.50 -0.77
CA HIS A 5 -4.85 2.73 -0.01
C HIS A 5 -3.99 2.67 1.27
N LYS A 6 -3.30 3.76 1.61
CA LYS A 6 -2.39 3.85 2.78
C LYS A 6 -3.03 3.37 4.09
N ASP A 7 -4.30 3.70 4.30
CA ASP A 7 -5.05 3.35 5.52
C ASP A 7 -5.51 1.89 5.58
N LEU A 8 -5.30 1.11 4.52
CA LEU A 8 -5.61 -0.32 4.52
C LEU A 8 -4.37 -1.18 4.75
N ILE A 9 -3.15 -0.63 4.66
CA ILE A 9 -1.91 -1.42 4.67
C ILE A 9 -1.80 -2.30 5.92
N ASP A 10 -2.14 -1.75 7.09
CA ASP A 10 -2.06 -2.42 8.39
C ASP A 10 -3.12 -3.52 8.59
N VAL A 11 -4.16 -3.55 7.75
CA VAL A 11 -5.23 -4.56 7.77
C VAL A 11 -5.30 -5.39 6.48
N LEU A 12 -4.41 -5.16 5.51
CA LEU A 12 -4.39 -5.94 4.27
C LEU A 12 -4.24 -7.44 4.58
N PRO A 13 -4.99 -8.34 3.92
CA PRO A 13 -4.76 -9.77 4.07
C PRO A 13 -3.37 -10.15 3.54
N ARG A 14 -2.82 -11.26 4.04
CA ARG A 14 -1.41 -11.62 3.80
C ARG A 14 -1.04 -11.65 2.32
N GLN A 15 -1.89 -12.25 1.49
CA GLN A 15 -1.62 -12.41 0.06
C GLN A 15 -1.53 -11.05 -0.66
N GLN A 16 -2.37 -10.10 -0.28
CA GLN A 16 -2.46 -8.77 -0.85
C GLN A 16 -1.28 -7.90 -0.43
N LEU A 17 -0.82 -8.00 0.83
CA LEU A 17 0.40 -7.33 1.28
C LEU A 17 1.65 -7.87 0.56
N LEU A 18 1.75 -9.19 0.36
CA LEU A 18 2.85 -9.79 -0.40
C LEU A 18 2.80 -9.40 -1.88
N ALA A 19 1.61 -9.33 -2.48
CA ALA A 19 1.43 -8.86 -3.85
C ALA A 19 1.81 -7.38 -3.99
N GLN A 20 1.45 -6.55 -3.01
CA GLN A 20 1.86 -5.15 -2.94
C GLN A 20 3.37 -5.01 -2.93
N TRP A 21 4.07 -5.81 -2.13
CA TRP A 21 5.53 -5.80 -2.11
C TRP A 21 6.16 -6.21 -3.44
N ARG A 22 5.59 -7.22 -4.12
CA ARG A 22 6.03 -7.63 -5.45
C ARG A 22 5.85 -6.52 -6.49
N GLU A 23 4.72 -5.81 -6.45
CA GLU A 23 4.47 -4.65 -7.31
C GLU A 23 5.53 -3.57 -7.10
N LEU A 24 5.81 -3.22 -5.85
CA LEU A 24 6.85 -2.25 -5.51
C LEU A 24 8.24 -2.69 -6.01
N CYS A 25 8.60 -3.98 -5.81
CA CYS A 25 9.84 -4.54 -6.34
C CYS A 25 9.95 -4.44 -7.86
N SER A 26 8.83 -4.60 -8.57
CA SER A 26 8.79 -4.46 -10.03
C SER A 26 9.03 -3.02 -10.44
N ILE A 27 8.37 -2.06 -9.77
CA ILE A 27 8.58 -0.63 -9.99
C ILE A 27 10.04 -0.23 -9.75
N TYR A 28 10.68 -0.70 -8.66
CA TYR A 28 12.09 -0.40 -8.40
C TYR A 28 13.04 -0.91 -9.49
N SER A 29 12.67 -2.00 -10.17
CA SER A 29 13.55 -2.68 -11.12
C SER A 29 13.31 -2.25 -12.57
N LYS A 30 12.07 -1.94 -12.91
CA LYS A 30 11.61 -1.76 -14.30
C LYS A 30 10.87 -0.45 -14.54
N GLU A 31 10.56 0.28 -13.47
CA GLU A 31 9.63 1.41 -13.52
C GLU A 31 8.32 1.07 -14.23
N ASP A 32 7.75 -0.11 -13.91
CA ASP A 32 6.52 -0.60 -14.53
C ASP A 32 5.42 0.48 -14.51
N ARG A 33 4.77 0.67 -15.67
CA ARG A 33 3.74 1.69 -15.88
C ARG A 33 2.44 1.04 -16.31
N HIS A 34 1.37 1.29 -15.54
CA HIS A 34 0.00 1.03 -15.98
C HIS A 34 -0.99 1.94 -15.25
N ILE A 35 -2.20 2.05 -15.78
CA ILE A 35 -3.22 3.04 -15.38
C ILE A 35 -3.47 3.12 -13.85
N LEU A 36 -3.40 1.99 -13.13
CA LEU A 36 -3.64 1.96 -11.69
C LEU A 36 -2.46 2.37 -10.80
N ILE A 37 -1.24 2.53 -11.36
CA ILE A 37 -0.04 2.92 -10.61
C ILE A 37 0.63 4.17 -11.17
N ASN A 38 0.37 4.56 -12.42
CA ASN A 38 1.05 5.68 -13.09
C ASN A 38 1.03 6.98 -12.28
N PHE A 39 -0.01 7.19 -11.47
CA PHE A 39 -0.10 8.36 -10.60
C PHE A 39 1.13 8.53 -9.70
N ILE A 40 1.90 7.48 -9.36
CA ILE A 40 3.09 7.64 -8.51
C ILE A 40 4.14 8.56 -9.12
N TYR A 41 4.21 8.60 -10.45
CA TYR A 41 5.17 9.40 -11.20
C TYR A 41 4.77 10.87 -11.29
N ASP A 42 3.51 11.18 -11.00
CA ASP A 42 2.98 12.55 -10.98
C ASP A 42 3.22 13.24 -9.62
N TYR A 43 3.78 12.53 -8.64
CA TYR A 43 4.05 13.06 -7.30
C TYR A 43 5.55 13.19 -7.03
N PRO A 44 5.95 14.05 -6.08
CA PRO A 44 7.32 14.09 -5.60
C PRO A 44 7.77 12.69 -5.12
N PRO A 45 8.98 12.24 -5.48
CA PRO A 45 9.51 10.92 -5.13
C PRO A 45 9.44 10.54 -3.63
N ASN A 46 9.42 11.53 -2.74
CA ASN A 46 9.24 11.31 -1.29
C ASN A 46 7.93 10.58 -0.95
N HIS A 47 6.89 10.74 -1.78
CA HIS A 47 5.64 9.99 -1.63
C HIS A 47 5.89 8.50 -1.85
N PHE A 48 6.53 8.15 -2.97
CA PHE A 48 6.82 6.76 -3.27
C PHE A 48 7.73 6.14 -2.22
N TYR A 49 8.80 6.84 -1.84
CA TYR A 49 9.69 6.43 -0.75
C TYR A 49 8.93 6.17 0.57
N THR A 50 8.05 7.09 0.97
CA THR A 50 7.27 6.96 2.20
C THR A 50 6.28 5.80 2.14
N TYR A 51 5.62 5.59 1.00
CA TYR A 51 4.71 4.47 0.79
C TYR A 51 5.45 3.12 0.81
N SER A 52 6.64 3.06 0.18
CA SER A 52 7.52 1.89 0.24
C SER A 52 7.89 1.52 1.67
N LEU A 53 8.27 2.50 2.48
CA LEU A 53 8.56 2.29 3.90
C LEU A 53 7.33 1.81 4.67
N LEU A 54 6.14 2.36 4.42
CA LEU A 54 4.89 1.93 5.04
C LEU A 54 4.63 0.43 4.83
N VAL A 55 4.85 -0.08 3.61
CA VAL A 55 4.71 -1.50 3.30
C VAL A 55 5.81 -2.35 3.94
N ILE A 56 7.07 -1.89 3.89
CA ILE A 56 8.22 -2.59 4.50
C ILE A 56 8.03 -2.71 6.02
N ASP A 57 7.63 -1.63 6.68
CA ASP A 57 7.40 -1.56 8.12
C ASP A 57 6.29 -2.54 8.53
N GLU A 58 5.19 -2.59 7.78
CA GLU A 58 4.10 -3.52 8.04
C GLU A 58 4.51 -4.99 7.81
N MET A 59 5.27 -5.28 6.75
CA MET A 59 5.82 -6.62 6.52
C MET A 59 6.71 -7.07 7.68
N ARG A 60 7.60 -6.19 8.17
CA ARG A 60 8.48 -6.48 9.30
C ARG A 60 7.70 -6.66 10.60
N LYS A 61 6.70 -5.80 10.86
CA LYS A 61 5.82 -5.89 12.03
C LYS A 61 5.11 -7.24 12.12
N ARG A 62 4.70 -7.81 10.97
CA ARG A 62 4.07 -9.13 10.89
C ARG A 62 5.06 -10.30 10.84
N GLY A 63 6.36 -10.05 10.96
CA GLY A 63 7.40 -11.07 10.90
C GLY A 63 7.62 -11.67 9.51
N TYR A 64 7.19 -11.00 8.44
CA TYR A 64 7.40 -11.50 7.08
C TYR A 64 8.83 -11.26 6.62
N LYS A 65 9.47 -12.32 6.11
CA LYS A 65 10.84 -12.25 5.60
C LYS A 65 10.88 -11.46 4.29
N ILE A 66 11.55 -10.32 4.30
CA ILE A 66 11.98 -9.60 3.09
C ILE A 66 13.35 -10.15 2.72
N SER A 67 13.53 -10.62 1.48
CA SER A 67 14.85 -11.08 1.03
C SER A 67 15.81 -9.91 0.86
N GLU A 68 17.10 -10.18 1.09
CA GLU A 68 18.16 -9.18 0.91
C GLU A 68 18.15 -8.60 -0.51
N SER A 69 17.94 -9.45 -1.52
CA SER A 69 17.86 -9.03 -2.92
C SER A 69 16.70 -8.09 -3.21
N SER A 70 15.52 -8.31 -2.60
CA SER A 70 14.37 -7.42 -2.78
C SER A 70 14.54 -6.12 -2.00
N TYR A 71 15.12 -6.17 -0.80
CA TYR A 71 15.43 -4.97 -0.03
C TYR A 71 16.49 -4.11 -0.73
N LYS A 72 17.52 -4.74 -1.32
CA LYS A 72 18.54 -4.05 -2.10
C LYS A 72 17.95 -3.27 -3.28
N ARG A 73 16.95 -3.80 -3.98
CA ARG A 73 16.25 -3.08 -5.05
C ARG A 73 15.61 -1.78 -4.55
N PHE A 74 14.99 -1.82 -3.37
CA PHE A 74 14.47 -0.62 -2.71
C PHE A 74 15.60 0.37 -2.40
N THR A 75 16.68 -0.07 -1.75
CA THR A 75 17.78 0.84 -1.38
C THR A 75 18.46 1.43 -2.61
N ASP A 76 18.70 0.64 -3.66
CA ASP A 76 19.35 1.08 -4.90
C ASP A 76 18.50 2.10 -5.66
N TYR A 77 17.18 1.90 -5.70
CA TYR A 77 16.26 2.84 -6.34
C TYR A 77 16.31 4.22 -5.67
N PHE A 78 16.55 4.26 -4.36
CA PHE A 78 16.57 5.49 -3.57
C PHE A 78 18.00 5.98 -3.19
N GLN A 79 19.07 5.32 -3.62
CA GLN A 79 20.44 5.55 -3.13
C GLN A 79 21.02 6.94 -3.43
N ASN A 80 20.63 7.54 -4.55
CA ASN A 80 21.26 8.77 -5.08
C ASN A 80 20.58 10.07 -4.65
N ARG A 81 19.63 10.02 -3.71
CA ARG A 81 18.80 11.17 -3.35
C ARG A 81 18.49 11.14 -1.86
N LYS A 82 18.53 12.32 -1.23
CA LYS A 82 18.10 12.49 0.16
C LYS A 82 16.57 12.56 0.21
N PHE A 83 15.93 11.39 0.21
CA PHE A 83 14.48 11.33 0.44
C PHE A 83 14.18 11.51 1.92
N LYS A 84 13.04 12.15 2.20
CA LYS A 84 12.53 12.32 3.55
C LYS A 84 11.17 11.68 3.64
N LYS A 85 10.92 10.98 4.75
CA LYS A 85 9.59 10.51 5.09
C LYS A 85 8.67 11.73 5.24
N ILE A 86 7.54 11.70 4.55
CA ILE A 86 6.50 12.73 4.68
C ILE A 86 5.40 12.25 5.62
N ASN A 87 4.49 13.16 5.98
CA ASN A 87 3.32 12.81 6.76
C ASN A 87 2.43 11.83 5.96
N ILE A 88 1.99 10.73 6.59
CA ILE A 88 1.11 9.74 5.98
C ILE A 88 -0.23 10.36 5.56
N GLN A 89 -0.71 11.38 6.27
CA GLN A 89 -1.95 12.07 5.89
C GLN A 89 -1.84 12.74 4.52
N THR A 90 -0.69 13.36 4.22
CA THR A 90 -0.43 14.02 2.94
C THR A 90 0.03 13.06 1.84
N LEU A 91 0.28 11.79 2.17
CA LEU A 91 0.74 10.78 1.24
C LEU A 91 -0.30 10.54 0.14
N TYR A 92 0.10 10.88 -1.09
CA TYR A 92 -0.70 10.81 -2.32
C TYR A 92 -2.09 11.44 -2.17
N ASN A 93 -2.21 12.56 -1.44
CA ASN A 93 -3.48 13.17 -1.04
C ASN A 93 -4.56 13.28 -2.15
N ASN A 94 -4.22 13.65 -3.38
CA ASN A 94 -5.23 13.76 -4.45
C ASN A 94 -5.70 12.38 -4.94
N LYS A 95 -4.83 11.35 -4.90
CA LYS A 95 -5.14 10.00 -5.38
C LYS A 95 -5.70 9.10 -4.28
N MET A 96 -5.05 9.05 -3.12
CA MET A 96 -5.46 8.29 -1.93
C MET A 96 -6.44 9.11 -1.09
N ASN A 97 -7.55 9.45 -1.74
CA ASN A 97 -8.74 10.06 -1.15
C ASN A 97 -9.77 8.97 -0.80
N ASP A 98 -10.89 9.37 -0.20
CA ASP A 98 -11.92 8.42 0.23
C ASP A 98 -12.53 7.62 -0.92
N ARG A 99 -12.70 8.22 -2.10
CA ARG A 99 -13.15 7.47 -3.29
C ARG A 99 -12.19 6.33 -3.64
N TYR A 100 -10.88 6.56 -3.60
CA TYR A 100 -9.90 5.52 -3.86
C TYR A 100 -9.82 4.48 -2.73
N LEU A 101 -10.04 4.90 -1.48
CA LEU A 101 -10.20 3.98 -0.35
C LEU A 101 -11.37 3.02 -0.60
N TYR A 102 -12.56 3.53 -0.94
CA TYR A 102 -13.73 2.70 -1.24
C TYR A 102 -13.50 1.77 -2.44
N GLN A 103 -12.82 2.24 -3.48
CA GLN A 103 -12.42 1.38 -4.60
C GLN A 103 -11.49 0.24 -4.17
N CYS A 104 -10.60 0.47 -3.20
CA CYS A 104 -9.76 -0.58 -2.62
C CYS A 104 -10.57 -1.52 -1.74
N TYR A 105 -11.45 -0.98 -0.90
CA TYR A 105 -12.35 -1.75 -0.06
C TYR A 105 -13.21 -2.72 -0.89
N HIS A 106 -13.91 -2.24 -1.92
CA HIS A 106 -14.75 -3.10 -2.75
C HIS A 106 -13.95 -4.15 -3.54
N ASN A 107 -12.68 -3.87 -3.88
CA ASN A 107 -11.83 -4.91 -4.47
C ASN A 107 -11.41 -5.97 -3.45
N LEU A 108 -11.27 -5.62 -2.17
CA LEU A 108 -11.10 -6.60 -1.10
C LEU A 108 -12.40 -7.35 -0.83
N GLN A 109 -13.55 -6.68 -0.90
CA GLN A 109 -14.87 -7.29 -0.77
C GLN A 109 -15.08 -8.38 -1.82
N GLU A 110 -14.87 -8.05 -3.10
CA GLU A 110 -14.95 -9.01 -4.21
C GLU A 110 -14.04 -10.24 -3.98
N LYS A 111 -12.84 -10.01 -3.45
CA LYS A 111 -11.89 -11.06 -3.09
C LYS A 111 -12.38 -11.92 -1.92
N TYR A 112 -13.03 -11.32 -0.94
CA TYR A 112 -13.65 -12.03 0.17
C TYR A 112 -14.85 -12.86 -0.31
N ASP A 113 -15.74 -12.28 -1.11
CA ASP A 113 -16.91 -12.96 -1.70
C ASP A 113 -16.50 -14.16 -2.56
N CYS A 114 -15.31 -14.11 -3.17
CA CYS A 114 -14.70 -15.21 -3.92
C CYS A 114 -13.87 -16.18 -3.04
N ASN A 115 -14.02 -16.13 -1.71
CA ASN A 115 -13.33 -16.99 -0.73
C ASN A 115 -11.79 -16.88 -0.73
N SER A 116 -11.22 -15.80 -1.26
CA SER A 116 -9.75 -15.61 -1.28
C SER A 116 -9.21 -14.89 -0.04
N ILE A 117 -10.10 -14.32 0.77
CA ILE A 117 -9.81 -13.67 2.06
C ILE A 117 -10.61 -14.41 3.13
N LYS A 118 -9.98 -14.69 4.28
CA LYS A 118 -10.65 -15.38 5.39
C LYS A 118 -11.53 -14.43 6.18
N GLU A 119 -12.58 -14.97 6.81
CA GLU A 119 -13.53 -14.21 7.64
C GLU A 119 -12.86 -13.25 8.63
N PHE A 120 -11.86 -13.74 9.38
CA PHE A 120 -11.19 -12.91 10.38
C PHE A 120 -10.34 -11.79 9.74
N GLU A 121 -9.78 -11.99 8.54
CA GLU A 121 -9.05 -10.95 7.82
C GLU A 121 -10.03 -9.89 7.28
N TRP A 122 -11.20 -10.34 6.80
CA TRP A 122 -12.26 -9.45 6.34
C TRP A 122 -12.82 -8.57 7.48
N ALA A 123 -13.08 -9.15 8.65
CA ALA A 123 -13.55 -8.41 9.82
C ALA A 123 -12.60 -7.26 10.22
N LEU A 124 -11.27 -7.45 10.10
CA LEU A 124 -10.29 -6.39 10.36
C LEU A 124 -10.43 -5.23 9.36
N ILE A 125 -10.67 -5.54 8.08
CA ILE A 125 -10.86 -4.55 7.02
C ILE A 125 -12.16 -3.76 7.25
N GLU A 126 -13.26 -4.44 7.56
CA GLU A 126 -14.55 -3.80 7.83
C GLU A 126 -14.48 -2.88 9.05
N ASN A 127 -13.88 -3.33 10.15
CA ASN A 127 -13.72 -2.53 11.35
C ASN A 127 -12.89 -1.28 11.08
N LYS A 128 -11.77 -1.42 10.34
CA LYS A 128 -10.93 -0.30 9.92
C LYS A 128 -11.73 0.75 9.13
N LEU A 129 -12.58 0.31 8.21
CA LEU A 129 -13.40 1.23 7.42
C LEU A 129 -14.46 1.93 8.29
N LYS A 130 -15.14 1.21 9.18
CA LYS A 130 -16.14 1.76 10.11
C LYS A 130 -15.54 2.84 11.02
N GLU A 131 -14.37 2.57 11.58
CA GLU A 131 -13.63 3.53 12.40
C GLU A 131 -13.31 4.80 11.61
N LYS A 132 -12.86 4.64 10.37
CA LYS A 132 -12.51 5.78 9.53
C LYS A 132 -13.71 6.64 9.14
N ILE A 133 -14.85 6.03 8.81
CA ILE A 133 -16.10 6.76 8.52
C ILE A 133 -16.57 7.54 9.76
N THR A 134 -16.55 6.91 10.94
CA THR A 134 -16.98 7.54 12.20
C THR A 134 -16.13 8.76 12.57
N VAL A 135 -14.84 8.76 12.21
CA VAL A 135 -13.95 9.90 12.45
C VAL A 135 -14.23 11.06 11.48
N THR A 136 -14.63 10.77 10.23
CA THR A 136 -14.93 11.82 9.24
C THR A 136 -16.25 12.55 9.51
N GLU A 137 -17.17 11.95 10.26
CA GLU A 137 -18.48 12.53 10.61
C GLU A 137 -18.47 13.39 11.89
N LYS A 138 -17.33 13.49 12.59
CA LYS A 138 -17.15 14.31 13.80
C LYS A 138 -16.30 15.54 13.54
#